data_AF-A0A1R1C5T9-F1
#
_entry.id   AF-A0A1R1C5T9-F1
#
_cell.length_a   1.000
_cell.length_b   1.000
_cell.length_c   1.000
_cell.angle_alpha   90.00
_cell.angle_beta   90.00
_cell.angle_gamma   90.00
#
_symmetry.space_group_name_H-M   'P 1'
#
loop_
_entity.id
_entity.type
_entity.pdbx_description
1 polymer ?
#
loop_
_entity_poly.entity_id
_entity_poly.type
_entity_poly.pdbx_seq_one_letter_code
_entity_poly.pdbx_strand_id
1 'polypeptide(L)' 'MKHLQVIFSLLFIMLGIVIITISKMIEEVIPKLGYAAFQSAAADSYTPSDYQVNLELNYWIGAICILGGVICLLARMN' A
#
# COMPACT_ATOMS: atom_id res chain seq x y z
N MET A 1 24.10 7.02 -17.63
CA MET A 1 22.97 7.88 -17.23
C MET A 1 21.60 7.34 -17.69
N LYS A 2 21.38 7.05 -18.98
CA LYS A 2 20.04 6.64 -19.48
C LYS A 2 19.50 5.35 -18.84
N HIS A 3 20.34 4.32 -18.76
CA HIS A 3 19.98 3.05 -18.12
C HIS A 3 19.71 3.19 -16.61
N LEU A 4 20.45 4.07 -15.93
CA LEU A 4 20.26 4.33 -14.50
C LEU A 4 18.86 4.92 -14.24
N GLN A 5 18.42 5.88 -15.06
CA GLN A 5 17.08 6.46 -14.95
C GLN A 5 15.98 5.43 -15.19
N VAL A 6 16.14 4.54 -16.17
CA VAL A 6 15.20 3.45 -16.44
C VAL A 6 15.10 2.50 -15.24
N ILE A 7 16.24 2.11 -14.65
CA ILE A 7 16.28 1.26 -13.46
C ILE A 7 15.57 1.94 -12.28
N PHE A 8 15.83 3.23 -12.03
CA PHE A 8 15.14 3.99 -10.99
C PHE A 8 13.63 4.09 -11.22
N SER A 9 13.18 4.32 -12.46
CA SER A 9 11.76 4.32 -12.81
C SER A 9 11.08 3.00 -12.49
N LEU A 10 11.70 1.87 -12.86
CA LEU A 10 11.18 0.54 -12.56
C LEU A 10 11.14 0.27 -11.04
N LEU A 11 12.18 0.67 -10.30
CA LEU A 11 12.19 0.56 -8.84
C LEU A 11 11.06 1.39 -8.20
N PHE A 12 10.79 2.58 -8.72
CA PHE A 12 9.72 3.45 -8.20
C PHE A 12 8.33 2.86 -8.46
N ILE A 13 8.12 2.26 -9.64
CA ILE A 13 6.89 1.52 -9.97
C ILE A 13 6.73 0.34 -9.01
N MET A 14 7.78 -0.48 -8.86
CA MET A 14 7.77 -1.64 -7.97
C MET A 14 7.48 -1.24 -6.52
N LEU A 15 8.10 -0.15 -6.05
CA LEU A 15 7.85 0.38 -4.72
C LEU A 15 6.38 0.79 -4.54
N GLY A 16 5.81 1.51 -5.51
CA GLY A 16 4.40 1.92 -5.46
C GLY A 16 3.44 0.72 -5.43
N ILE A 17 3.72 -0.33 -6.20
CA ILE A 17 2.96 -1.60 -6.16
C ILE A 17 3.04 -2.22 -4.75
N VAL A 18 4.25 -2.33 -4.19
CA VAL A 18 4.46 -2.89 -2.86
C VAL A 18 3.69 -2.11 -1.79
N ILE A 19 3.71 -0.78 -1.83
CA ILE A 19 2.96 0.07 -0.88
C ILE A 19 1.46 -0.25 -0.95
N ILE A 20 0.89 -0.27 -2.16
CA ILE A 20 -0.54 -0.58 -2.36
C ILE A 20 -0.87 -1.98 -1.86
N THR A 21 -0.05 -2.97 -2.20
CA THR A 21 -0.26 -4.36 -1.81
C THR A 21 -0.20 -4.55 -0.29
N ILE A 22 0.80 -3.96 0.38
CA ILE A 22 0.90 -4.01 1.85
C ILE A 22 -0.30 -3.31 2.49
N SER A 23 -0.70 -2.14 1.99
CA SER A 23 -1.89 -1.45 2.49
C SER A 23 -3.15 -2.30 2.38
N LYS A 24 -3.35 -2.98 1.25
CA LYS A 24 -4.48 -3.91 1.10
C LYS A 24 -4.42 -5.06 2.10
N MET A 25 -3.25 -5.67 2.30
CA MET A 25 -3.10 -6.73 3.29
C MET A 25 -3.41 -6.23 4.70
N ILE A 26 -2.95 -5.04 5.07
CA ILE A 26 -3.17 -4.46 6.39
C ILE A 26 -4.67 -4.19 6.62
N GLU A 27 -5.37 -3.61 5.63
CA GLU A 27 -6.82 -3.37 5.70
C GLU A 27 -7.62 -4.66 5.94
N GLU A 28 -7.18 -5.78 5.39
CA GLU A 28 -7.85 -7.07 5.59
C GLU A 28 -7.43 -7.79 6.87
N VAL A 29 -6.17 -7.64 7.28
CA VAL A 29 -5.59 -8.38 8.41
C VAL A 29 -5.90 -7.71 9.75
N ILE A 30 -5.87 -6.37 9.83
CA ILE A 30 -6.09 -5.67 11.11
C ILE A 30 -7.46 -5.96 11.71
N PRO A 31 -8.58 -5.92 10.98
CA PRO A 31 -9.88 -6.25 11.56
C PRO A 31 -9.92 -7.69 12.11
N LYS A 32 -9.30 -8.64 11.39
CA LYS A 32 -9.22 -10.05 11.83
C LYS A 32 -8.37 -10.22 13.09
N LEU A 33 -7.24 -9.51 13.17
CA LEU A 33 -6.42 -9.47 14.38
C LEU A 33 -7.16 -8.80 15.54
N GLY A 34 -7.89 -7.72 15.26
CA GLY A 34 -8.76 -7.06 16.24
C GLY A 34 -9.83 -8.00 16.79
N TYR A 35 -10.43 -8.84 15.93
CA TYR A 35 -11.38 -9.86 16.35
C TYR A 35 -10.74 -10.95 17.22
N ALA A 36 -9.56 -11.45 16.83
CA ALA A 36 -8.82 -12.42 17.63
C ALA A 36 -8.42 -11.87 19.01
N ALA A 37 -7.97 -10.61 19.06
CA ALA A 37 -7.67 -9.92 20.31
C ALA A 37 -8.92 -9.71 21.16
N PHE A 38 -10.04 -9.29 20.56
CA PHE A 38 -11.33 -9.15 21.23
C PHE A 38 -11.79 -10.48 21.85
N GLN A 39 -11.74 -11.58 21.08
CA GLN A 39 -12.11 -12.91 21.57
C GLN A 39 -11.18 -13.36 22.71
N SER A 40 -9.88 -13.06 22.62
CA SER A 40 -8.92 -13.35 23.69
C SER A 40 -9.15 -12.54 24.97
N ALA A 41 -9.71 -11.33 24.83
CA ALA A 41 -10.04 -10.44 25.94
C ALA A 41 -11.39 -10.77 26.60
N ALA A 42 -12.16 -11.73 26.05
CA ALA A 42 -13.52 -12.06 26.48
C ALA A 42 -14.45 -10.85 26.61
N ALA A 43 -14.25 -9.84 25.75
CA ALA A 43 -15.07 -8.64 25.78
C ALA A 43 -16.49 -8.91 25.25
N ASP A 44 -17.47 -8.11 25.66
CA ASP A 44 -18.90 -8.38 25.41
C ASP A 44 -19.37 -8.00 24.00
N SER A 45 -18.72 -7.07 23.30
CA SER A 45 -19.15 -6.63 21.95
C SER A 45 -18.00 -6.24 21.01
N TYR A 46 -17.98 -6.81 19.80
CA TYR A 46 -17.02 -6.50 18.75
C TYR A 46 -17.65 -5.70 17.61
N THR A 47 -17.06 -4.56 17.28
CA THR A 47 -17.43 -3.77 16.10
C THR A 47 -16.24 -3.68 15.14
N PRO A 48 -16.30 -4.28 13.93
CA PRO A 48 -15.19 -4.26 12.98
C PRO A 48 -14.75 -2.86 12.54
N SER A 49 -15.67 -1.87 12.55
CA SER A 49 -15.39 -0.48 12.18
C SER A 49 -14.34 0.17 13.08
N ASP A 50 -14.27 -0.25 14.35
CA ASP A 50 -13.37 0.34 15.33
C ASP A 50 -11.90 -0.06 15.08
N TYR A 51 -11.70 -1.08 14.25
CA TYR A 51 -10.40 -1.61 13.82
C TYR A 51 -10.10 -1.32 12.35
N GLN A 52 -10.93 -0.54 11.66
CA GLN A 52 -10.63 -0.10 10.31
C GLN A 52 -9.47 0.89 10.32
N VAL A 53 -8.50 0.67 9.45
CA VAL A 53 -7.36 1.57 9.30
C VAL A 53 -7.52 2.35 8.01
N ASN A 54 -7.51 3.68 8.12
CA ASN A 54 -7.49 4.53 6.95
C ASN A 54 -6.09 4.54 6.34
N LEU A 55 -5.91 3.87 5.20
CA LEU A 55 -4.67 3.85 4.43
C LEU A 55 -4.78 4.63 3.12
N GLU A 56 -5.74 5.54 2.99
CA GLU A 56 -5.96 6.35 1.79
C GLU A 56 -4.69 7.10 1.35
N LEU A 57 -3.94 7.66 2.31
CA LEU A 57 -2.65 8.30 2.05
C LEU A 57 -1.63 7.34 1.43
N ASN A 58 -1.58 6.09 1.89
CA ASN A 58 -0.66 5.10 1.34
C ASN A 58 -1.03 4.74 -0.10
N TYR A 59 -2.33 4.67 -0.42
CA TYR A 59 -2.78 4.48 -1.80
C TYR A 59 -2.40 5.66 -2.70
N TRP A 60 -2.57 6.89 -2.22
CA TRP A 60 -2.14 8.08 -2.95
C TRP A 60 -0.63 8.09 -3.20
N ILE A 61 0.17 7.79 -2.18
CA ILE A 61 1.63 7.71 -2.31
C ILE A 61 2.03 6.61 -3.29
N GLY A 62 1.44 5.42 -3.17
CA GLY A 62 1.70 4.30 -4.08
C GLY A 62 1.31 4.62 -5.53
N ALA A 63 0.17 5.27 -5.74
CA ALA A 63 -0.30 5.70 -7.05
C ALA A 63 0.63 6.76 -7.67
N ILE A 64 1.06 7.76 -6.89
CA ILE A 64 2.02 8.78 -7.35
C ILE A 64 3.37 8.13 -7.69
N CYS A 65 3.83 7.16 -6.92
CA CYS A 65 5.05 6.40 -7.22
C CYS A 65 4.94 5.65 -8.55
N ILE A 66 3.83 4.96 -8.79
CA ILE A 66 3.60 4.25 -10.07
C ILE A 66 3.52 5.25 -11.22
N LEU A 67 2.70 6.30 -11.11
CA LEU A 67 2.52 7.30 -12.16
C LEU A 67 3.83 8.02 -12.49
N GLY A 68 4.56 8.49 -11.49
CA GLY A 68 5.85 9.15 -11.68
C GLY A 68 6.88 8.23 -12.33
N GLY A 69 6.93 6.95 -11.90
CA GLY A 69 7.81 5.95 -12.49
C GLY A 69 7.49 5.67 -13.95
N VAL A 70 6.19 5.50 -14.29
CA VAL A 70 5.72 5.27 -15.66
C VAL A 70 5.99 6.48 -16.55
N ILE A 71 5.70 7.70 -16.10
CA ILE A 71 5.95 8.93 -16.87
C ILE A 71 7.44 9.07 -17.19
N CYS A 72 8.31 8.91 -16.19
CA CYS A 72 9.76 8.97 -16.39
C CYS A 72 10.28 7.88 -17.34
N LEU A 73 9.68 6.68 -17.29
CA LEU A 73 10.04 5.58 -18.18
C LEU A 73 9.67 5.91 -19.64
N LEU A 74 8.42 6.34 -19.87
CA LEU A 74 7.91 6.69 -21.20
C LEU A 74 8.66 7.88 -21.80
N ALA A 75 8.92 8.93 -21.00
CA ALA A 75 9.68 10.10 -21.42
C ALA A 75 11.12 9.78 -21.84
N ARG A 76 11.64 8.59 -21.47
CA ARG A 76 12.97 8.13 -21.84
C ARG A 76 12.99 7.15 -23.00
N MET A 77 11.88 6.47 -23.26
CA MET A 77 11.73 5.54 -24.37
C MET A 77 11.38 6.24 -25.69
N ASN A 78 10.75 7.42 -25.62
CA ASN A 78 10.46 8.31 -26.75
C ASN A 78 11.65 9.23 -27.05
#